data_AF-A0A839BLG5-F1
#
_entry.id   AF-A0A839BLG5-F1
#
_cell.length_a   1.000
_cell.length_b   1.000
_cell.length_c   1.000
_cell.angle_alpha   90.00
_cell.angle_beta   90.00
_cell.angle_gamma   90.00
#
_symmetry.space_group_name_H-M   'P 1'
#
loop_
_entity.id
_entity.type
_entity.pdbx_description
1 polymer ?
#
loop_
_entity_poly.entity_id
_entity_poly.type
_entity_poly.pdbx_seq_one_letter_code
_entity_poly.pdbx_strand_id
1 'polypeptide(L)'
;MNKKSVDAVLLRLMSLFNVDSDSELARALNVNRQTLASWRKRDSVPYSICINIAEERGISLDWLLTGKGEEEVLNVEPATEIFSQADLKMLELLNQLDPEVRRDLMRGAEEKQRVIEMEKQLKELSATIERLKNVG
;
A
#
# COMPACT_ATOMS: atom_id res chain seq x y z
N MET A 1 -12.18 -3.89 -16.76
CA MET A 1 -11.75 -5.31 -16.63
C MET A 1 -10.26 -5.37 -16.91
N ASN A 2 -9.42 -5.50 -15.88
CA ASN A 2 -7.97 -5.55 -16.07
C ASN A 2 -7.57 -6.92 -16.61
N LYS A 3 -7.03 -6.95 -17.83
CA LYS A 3 -6.51 -8.15 -18.49
C LYS A 3 -5.30 -8.64 -17.69
N LYS A 4 -5.46 -9.68 -16.86
CA LYS A 4 -4.34 -10.48 -16.36
C LYS A 4 -3.81 -11.34 -17.52
N SER A 5 -3.34 -10.72 -18.60
CA SER A 5 -2.83 -11.51 -19.74
C SER A 5 -1.60 -12.26 -19.29
N VAL A 6 -1.52 -13.54 -19.65
CA VAL A 6 -0.34 -14.37 -19.33
C VAL A 6 0.93 -13.71 -19.83
N ASP A 7 0.89 -13.07 -20.99
CA ASP A 7 2.03 -12.36 -21.55
C ASP A 7 2.54 -11.24 -20.64
N ALA A 8 1.65 -10.46 -20.01
CA ALA A 8 2.06 -9.41 -19.09
C ALA A 8 2.71 -9.98 -17.82
N VAL A 9 2.23 -11.12 -17.32
CA VAL A 9 2.85 -11.81 -16.17
C VAL A 9 4.22 -12.38 -16.56
N LEU A 10 4.31 -13.04 -17.72
CA LEU A 10 5.58 -13.59 -18.22
C LEU A 10 6.62 -12.50 -18.48
N LEU A 11 6.22 -11.33 -19.00
CA LEU A 11 7.14 -10.19 -19.20
C LEU A 11 7.69 -9.65 -17.87
N ARG A 12 6.87 -9.58 -16.82
CA ARG A 12 7.36 -9.19 -15.49
C ARG A 12 8.30 -10.24 -14.90
N LEU A 13 7.99 -11.53 -15.10
CA LEU A 13 8.93 -12.60 -14.74
C LEU A 13 10.26 -12.45 -15.51
N MET A 14 10.22 -12.14 -16.80
CA MET A 14 11.44 -11.87 -17.58
C MET A 14 12.27 -10.73 -17.00
N SER A 15 11.62 -9.62 -16.64
CA SER A 15 12.25 -8.49 -15.97
C SER A 15 12.90 -8.90 -14.63
N LEU A 16 12.18 -9.69 -13.81
CA LEU A 16 12.67 -10.16 -12.51
C LEU A 16 13.89 -11.07 -12.58
N PHE A 17 13.98 -11.89 -13.63
CA PHE A 17 15.13 -12.77 -13.85
C PHE A 17 16.21 -12.11 -14.72
N ASN A 18 15.98 -10.88 -15.20
CA ASN A 18 16.85 -10.15 -16.12
C ASN A 18 17.21 -10.99 -17.36
N VAL A 19 16.18 -11.55 -18.00
CA VAL A 19 16.28 -12.41 -19.19
C VAL A 19 15.46 -11.83 -20.34
N ASP A 20 15.95 -11.97 -21.57
CA ASP A 20 15.31 -11.40 -22.76
C ASP A 20 14.64 -12.47 -23.65
N SER A 21 14.77 -13.75 -23.29
CA SER A 21 14.26 -14.85 -24.09
C SER A 21 13.44 -15.87 -23.31
N ASP A 22 12.43 -16.45 -23.98
CA ASP A 22 11.61 -17.53 -23.42
C ASP A 22 12.44 -18.76 -23.03
N SER A 23 13.55 -19.03 -23.72
CA SER A 23 14.45 -20.12 -23.35
C SER A 23 15.09 -19.89 -21.99
N GLU A 24 15.56 -18.67 -21.76
CA GLU A 24 16.23 -18.31 -20.51
C GLU A 24 15.23 -18.24 -19.38
N LEU A 25 14.03 -17.70 -19.62
CA LEU A 25 12.96 -17.73 -18.65
C LEU A 25 12.55 -19.17 -18.28
N ALA A 26 12.39 -20.05 -19.27
CA ALA A 26 12.06 -21.46 -19.01
C ALA A 26 13.13 -22.11 -18.12
N ARG A 27 14.41 -21.84 -18.41
CA ARG A 27 15.53 -22.33 -17.60
C ARG A 27 15.52 -21.75 -16.18
N ALA A 28 15.27 -20.45 -16.05
CA ALA A 28 15.22 -19.75 -14.75
C ALA A 28 14.06 -20.24 -13.87
N LEU A 29 12.91 -20.54 -14.49
CA LEU A 29 11.73 -21.10 -13.82
C LEU A 29 11.79 -22.63 -13.65
N ASN A 30 12.87 -23.27 -14.09
CA ASN A 30 13.05 -24.73 -14.11
C ASN A 30 11.88 -25.49 -14.79
N VAL A 31 11.36 -24.93 -15.90
CA VAL A 31 10.33 -25.55 -16.74
C VAL A 31 10.84 -25.76 -18.16
N ASN A 32 10.16 -26.61 -18.94
CA ASN A 32 10.48 -26.75 -20.36
C ASN A 32 9.87 -25.60 -21.18
N ARG A 33 10.46 -25.31 -22.36
CA ARG A 33 9.99 -24.25 -23.26
C ARG A 33 8.55 -24.48 -23.77
N GLN A 34 8.14 -25.75 -23.89
CA GLN A 34 6.79 -26.12 -24.33
C GLN A 34 5.74 -25.72 -23.29
N THR A 35 6.08 -25.72 -22.00
CA THR A 35 5.22 -25.30 -20.90
C THR A 35 4.92 -23.81 -21.00
N LEU A 36 5.91 -22.96 -21.27
CA LEU A 36 5.68 -21.53 -21.52
C LEU A 36 4.74 -21.30 -22.71
N ALA A 37 5.01 -21.97 -23.83
CA ALA A 37 4.14 -21.89 -25.01
C ALA A 37 2.71 -22.37 -24.70
N SER A 38 2.59 -23.38 -23.85
CA SER A 38 1.32 -23.94 -23.42
C SER A 38 0.54 -23.01 -22.49
N TRP A 39 1.20 -22.25 -21.62
CA TRP A 39 0.56 -21.23 -20.79
C TRP A 39 0.00 -20.09 -21.63
N ARG A 40 0.79 -19.57 -22.59
CA ARG A 40 0.32 -18.54 -23.52
C ARG A 40 -0.86 -19.02 -24.35
N LYS A 41 -0.78 -20.22 -24.93
CA LYS A 41 -1.85 -20.80 -25.76
C LYS A 41 -3.16 -20.95 -24.99
N ARG A 42 -3.10 -21.24 -23.69
CA ARG A 42 -4.27 -21.43 -22.84
C ARG A 42 -4.70 -20.19 -22.06
N ASP A 43 -4.00 -19.07 -22.22
CA ASP A 43 -4.14 -17.88 -21.36
C ASP A 43 -4.18 -18.24 -19.85
N SER A 44 -3.37 -19.23 -19.46
CA SER A 44 -3.28 -19.73 -18.09
C SER A 44 -2.05 -19.17 -17.38
N VAL A 45 -2.28 -18.37 -16.34
CA VAL A 45 -1.20 -17.81 -15.50
C VAL A 45 -0.62 -18.88 -14.56
N PRO A 46 0.71 -19.01 -14.43
CA PRO A 46 1.33 -19.97 -13.53
C PRO A 46 1.35 -19.47 -12.08
N TYR A 47 0.17 -19.42 -11.44
CA TYR A 47 0.03 -18.82 -10.10
C TYR A 47 0.94 -19.44 -9.03
N SER A 48 1.11 -20.75 -9.03
CA SER A 48 1.99 -21.44 -8.06
C SER A 48 3.45 -20.96 -8.17
N ILE A 49 3.93 -20.77 -9.40
CA ILE A 49 5.29 -20.26 -9.64
C ILE A 49 5.40 -18.80 -9.22
N CYS A 50 4.40 -17.98 -9.53
CA CYS A 50 4.36 -16.59 -9.09
C CYS A 50 4.39 -16.45 -7.56
N ILE A 51 3.65 -17.30 -6.84
CA ILE A 51 3.63 -17.32 -5.37
C ILE A 51 5.00 -17.69 -4.82
N ASN A 52 5.60 -18.79 -5.30
CA ASN A 52 6.91 -19.23 -4.81
C ASN A 52 7.98 -18.16 -5.04
N ILE A 53 7.99 -17.51 -6.21
CA ILE A 53 8.95 -16.44 -6.51
C ILE A 53 8.72 -15.22 -5.62
N ALA A 54 7.45 -14.86 -5.39
CA ALA A 54 7.09 -13.77 -4.50
C ALA A 54 7.61 -14.00 -3.07
N GLU A 55 7.44 -15.22 -2.55
CA GLU A 55 7.92 -15.62 -1.23
C GLU A 55 9.45 -15.69 -1.16
N GLU A 56 10.11 -16.31 -2.14
CA GLU A 56 11.57 -16.49 -2.16
C GLU A 56 12.34 -15.18 -2.30
N ARG A 57 11.79 -14.20 -3.02
CA ARG A 57 12.47 -12.94 -3.35
C ARG A 57 11.90 -11.71 -2.65
N GLY A 58 10.84 -11.87 -1.85
CA GLY A 58 10.17 -10.74 -1.20
C GLY A 58 9.50 -9.79 -2.19
N ILE A 59 8.91 -10.31 -3.27
CA ILE A 59 8.27 -9.53 -4.34
C ILE A 59 6.76 -9.52 -4.13
N SER A 60 6.11 -8.39 -4.40
CA SER A 60 4.66 -8.28 -4.29
C SER A 60 3.97 -9.16 -5.33
N LEU A 61 3.20 -10.15 -4.86
CA LEU A 61 2.41 -11.00 -5.74
C LEU A 61 1.37 -10.18 -6.52
N ASP A 62 0.81 -9.14 -5.91
CA ASP A 62 -0.14 -8.25 -6.55
C ASP A 62 0.52 -7.45 -7.67
N TRP A 63 1.75 -6.95 -7.47
CA TRP A 63 2.51 -6.33 -8.54
C TRP A 63 2.85 -7.34 -9.64
N LEU A 64 3.26 -8.56 -9.29
CA LEU A 64 3.62 -9.59 -10.26
C LEU A 64 2.44 -10.05 -11.13
N LEU A 65 1.23 -10.07 -10.57
CA LEU A 65 0.02 -10.49 -11.28
C LEU A 65 -0.70 -9.34 -11.99
N THR A 66 -0.75 -8.16 -11.37
CA THR A 66 -1.60 -7.04 -11.84
C THR A 66 -0.84 -5.83 -12.39
N GLY A 67 0.41 -5.65 -11.98
CA GLY A 67 1.31 -4.60 -12.48
C GLY A 67 1.05 -3.28 -11.77
N LYS A 68 0.30 -3.33 -10.68
CA LYS A 68 -0.06 -2.21 -9.82
C LYS A 68 0.65 -2.38 -8.48
N GLY A 69 1.00 -1.25 -7.88
CA GLY A 69 1.73 -1.22 -6.61
C GLY A 69 3.24 -1.28 -6.84
N GLU A 70 3.96 -1.51 -5.76
CA GLU A 70 5.42 -1.60 -5.73
C GLU A 70 5.87 -3.04 -6.01
N GLU A 71 6.98 -3.19 -6.73
CA GLU A 71 7.56 -4.48 -7.13
C GLU A 71 8.10 -5.26 -5.93
N GLU A 72 8.94 -4.61 -5.15
CA GLU A 72 9.42 -5.15 -3.89
C GLU A 72 8.31 -5.04 -2.86
N VAL A 73 8.07 -6.13 -2.12
CA VAL A 73 7.50 -5.95 -0.78
C VAL A 73 8.64 -5.28 -0.03
N LEU A 74 8.67 -3.94 -0.04
CA LEU A 74 9.28 -3.24 1.09
C LEU A 74 8.78 -4.01 2.29
N ASN A 75 9.67 -4.48 3.18
CA ASN A 75 9.24 -4.86 4.52
C ASN A 75 8.64 -3.59 5.11
N VAL A 76 7.40 -3.30 4.75
CA VAL A 76 6.51 -2.44 5.46
C VAL A 76 6.17 -3.31 6.66
N GLU A 77 7.15 -3.41 7.57
CA GLU A 77 6.90 -3.27 8.99
C GLU A 77 5.67 -2.37 9.09
N PRO A 78 4.51 -2.93 9.47
CA PRO A 78 3.20 -2.36 9.18
C PRO A 78 3.21 -0.91 9.62
N ALA A 79 3.37 0.02 8.66
CA ALA A 79 3.95 1.35 8.88
C ALA A 79 4.08 1.65 10.37
N THR A 80 5.14 1.14 11.00
CA THR A 80 5.42 1.47 12.38
C THR A 80 5.89 2.90 12.27
N GLU A 81 4.93 3.83 12.22
CA GLU A 81 5.14 5.15 12.79
C GLU A 81 5.91 4.85 14.06
N ILE A 82 7.15 5.34 14.13
CA ILE A 82 7.97 5.17 15.32
C ILE A 82 7.27 6.02 16.37
N PHE A 83 6.24 5.44 16.97
CA PHE A 83 5.45 6.02 18.01
C PHE A 83 6.43 6.31 19.13
N SER A 84 6.45 7.56 19.59
CA SER A 84 7.25 7.91 20.74
C SER A 84 6.83 7.02 21.92
N GLN A 85 7.69 6.87 22.93
CA GLN A 85 7.29 6.15 24.15
C GLN A 85 6.01 6.73 24.78
N ALA A 86 5.74 8.02 24.56
CA ALA A 86 4.51 8.67 25.00
C ALA A 86 3.28 8.17 24.22
N ASP A 87 3.40 8.00 22.90
CA ASP A 87 2.30 7.54 22.04
C ASP A 87 1.94 6.08 22.34
N LEU A 88 2.95 5.22 22.54
CA LEU A 88 2.73 3.84 22.97
C LEU A 88 2.09 3.77 24.36
N LYS A 89 2.52 4.63 25.29
CA LYS A 89 1.92 4.69 26.62
C LYS A 89 0.48 5.18 26.57
N MET A 90 0.18 6.15 25.71
CA MET A 90 -1.18 6.63 25.49
C MET A 90 -2.08 5.52 24.95
N LEU A 91 -1.62 4.78 23.93
CA LEU A 91 -2.35 3.64 23.38
C LEU A 91 -2.61 2.55 24.41
N GLU A 92 -1.61 2.24 25.24
CA GLU A 92 -1.75 1.28 26.33
C GLU A 92 -2.84 1.71 27.32
N LEU A 93 -2.81 2.97 27.76
CA LEU A 93 -3.82 3.51 28.67
C LEU A 93 -5.22 3.49 28.05
N LEU A 94 -5.37 3.90 26.79
CA LEU A 94 -6.65 3.89 26.08
C LEU A 94 -7.24 2.49 25.98
N ASN A 95 -6.42 1.48 25.72
CA ASN A 95 -6.86 0.09 25.62
C ASN A 95 -7.28 -0.52 26.96
N GLN A 96 -6.77 0.00 28.08
CA GLN A 96 -7.17 -0.41 29.44
C GLN A 96 -8.51 0.20 29.89
N LEU A 97 -8.96 1.28 29.25
CA LEU A 97 -10.26 1.89 29.56
C LEU A 97 -11.42 1.02 29.08
N ASP A 98 -12.53 1.08 29.83
CA ASP A 98 -13.81 0.48 29.41
C ASP A 98 -14.25 1.03 28.03
N PRO A 99 -14.83 0.19 27.14
CA PRO A 99 -15.29 0.64 25.83
C PRO A 99 -16.25 1.83 25.83
N GLU A 100 -17.07 2.00 26.87
CA GLU A 100 -17.95 3.17 26.99
C GLU A 100 -17.17 4.44 27.30
N VAL A 101 -16.26 4.37 28.27
CA VAL A 101 -15.38 5.49 28.66
C VAL A 101 -14.49 5.92 27.50
N ARG A 102 -13.96 4.96 26.74
CA ARG A 102 -13.14 5.24 25.55
C ARG A 102 -13.92 5.99 24.47
N ARG A 103 -15.16 5.56 24.19
CA ARG A 103 -16.02 6.23 23.20
C ARG A 103 -16.36 7.66 23.61
N ASP A 104 -16.69 7.86 24.87
CA ASP A 104 -16.99 9.20 25.40
C ASP A 104 -15.78 10.12 25.35
N LEU A 105 -14.59 9.61 25.69
CA LEU A 105 -13.34 10.36 25.59
C LEU A 105 -13.04 10.77 24.15
N MET A 106 -13.21 9.87 23.18
CA MET A 106 -13.01 10.17 21.76
C MET A 106 -14.01 11.22 21.26
N ARG A 107 -15.28 11.10 21.63
CA ARG A 107 -16.31 12.11 21.30
C ARG A 107 -15.92 13.48 21.83
N GLY A 108 -15.51 13.56 23.10
CA GLY A 108 -15.09 14.83 23.70
C GLY A 108 -13.81 15.41 23.07
N ALA A 109 -12.87 14.55 22.63
CA ALA A 109 -11.67 14.97 21.92
C ALA A 109 -12.02 15.55 20.53
N GLU A 110 -12.91 14.90 19.78
CA GLU A 110 -13.38 15.37 18.47
C GLU A 110 -14.08 16.73 18.57
N GLU A 111 -14.93 16.91 19.58
CA GLU A 111 -15.62 18.19 19.81
C GLU A 111 -14.61 19.33 20.09
N LYS A 112 -13.61 19.09 20.94
CA LYS A 112 -12.55 20.07 21.22
C LYS A 112 -11.73 20.38 19.98
N GLN A 113 -11.38 19.37 19.19
CA GLN A 113 -10.62 19.57 17.96
C GLN A 113 -11.40 20.40 16.94
N ARG A 114 -12.72 20.20 16.86
CA ARG A 114 -13.60 21.00 16.00
C ARG A 114 -13.65 22.46 16.41
N VAL A 115 -13.69 22.75 17.71
CA VAL A 115 -13.66 24.13 18.21
C VAL A 115 -12.34 24.82 17.87
N ILE A 116 -11.20 24.14 18.08
CA ILE A 116 -9.88 24.69 17.73
C ILE A 116 -9.79 25.05 16.24
N GLU A 117 -10.29 24.17 15.37
CA GLU A 117 -10.30 24.43 13.92
C GLU A 117 -11.22 25.61 13.56
N MET A 118 -12.40 25.71 14.18
CA MET A 118 -13.29 26.84 13.98
C MET A 118 -12.66 28.17 14.43
N GLU A 119 -11.97 28.19 15.58
CA GLU A 119 -11.26 29.38 16.07
C GLU A 119 -10.17 29.81 15.08
N LYS A 120 -9.43 28.85 14.51
CA LYS A 120 -8.43 29.12 13.48
C LYS A 120 -9.06 29.75 12.24
N GLN A 121 -10.15 29.19 11.74
CA GLN A 121 -10.88 29.73 10.59
C GLN A 121 -11.42 31.14 10.85
N LEU A 122 -11.98 31.39 12.04
CA LEU A 122 -12.44 32.72 12.45
C LEU A 122 -11.30 33.74 12.43
N LYS A 123 -10.13 33.38 12.95
CA LYS A 123 -8.95 34.25 12.95
C LYS A 123 -8.44 34.55 11.54
N GLU A 124 -8.47 33.57 10.64
CA GLU A 124 -8.11 33.77 9.24
C GLU A 124 -9.11 34.68 8.50
N LEU A 125 -10.41 34.50 8.75
CA LEU A 125 -11.46 35.35 8.19
C LEU A 125 -11.34 36.79 8.70
N SER A 126 -11.12 37.00 10.00
CA SER A 126 -10.94 38.33 10.56
C SER A 126 -9.73 39.04 9.96
N ALA A 127 -8.62 38.32 9.78
CA ALA A 127 -7.41 38.89 9.17
C ALA A 127 -7.63 39.25 7.69
N THR A 128 -8.44 38.48 6.97
CA THR A 128 -8.83 38.77 5.58
C THR A 128 -9.69 40.03 5.50
N ILE A 129 -10.69 40.14 6.37
CA ILE A 129 -11.58 41.31 6.43
C ILE A 129 -10.78 42.58 6.74
N GLU A 130 -9.84 42.50 7.69
CA GLU A 130 -8.98 43.63 8.05
C GLU A 130 -8.09 44.07 6.87
N ARG A 131 -7.54 43.12 6.11
CA ARG A 131 -6.81 43.43 4.87
C ARG A 131 -7.70 44.11 3.83
N LEU A 132 -8.92 43.64 3.62
CA LEU A 132 -9.86 44.24 2.67
C LEU A 132 -10.28 45.65 3.10
N LYS A 133 -10.42 45.89 4.41
CA LYS A 133 -10.76 47.21 4.98
C LYS A 133 -9.64 48.24 4.84
N ASN A 134 -8.38 47.82 4.86
CA ASN A 134 -7.22 48.71 4.71
C ASN A 134 -6.87 49.03 3.24
N VAL A 135 -7.58 48.44 2.28
CA VAL A 135 -7.39 48.62 0.83
C VAL A 135 -8.44 49.55 0.20
N GLY A 136 -9.51 49.88 0.94
CA GLY A 136 -10.55 50.86 0.52
C GLY A 136 -10.43 52.17 1.29
#